data_AF-A0A7K9YDQ7-F1
#
_entry.id   AF-A0A7K9YDQ7-F1
#
_cell.length_a   1.000
_cell.length_b   1.000
_cell.length_c   1.000
_cell.angle_alpha   90.00
_cell.angle_beta   90.00
_cell.angle_gamma   90.00
#
_symmetry.space_group_name_H-M   'P 1'
#
loop_
_entity.id
_entity.type
_entity.pdbx_description
1 polymer ?
#
loop_
_entity_poly.entity_id
_entity_poly.type
_entity_poly.pdbx_seq_one_letter_code
_entity_poly.pdbx_strand_id
1 'polypeptide(L)'
;GAMEHELVLHQLRCNGVLEGIRICRKGFPNRVLYADFKQRYKVLNASAIPEGQFIDSKKACEKLLGSIDIDHTQYKFGHTKVFFKAGLIGLLEEMRDEKLAQLITRTQARCRGFLMRVEYQKMVERRESIFCIQYNIRAFMNVKHWPWMKLFFKIKPLLKSAESEKEMANMKQEFEKTKEELAKSEAKRKELEEKMVKLVQEKNDLQLQVQAEADALADAEERCDQLIKTKIQLEAKVKEVTERAEDEEEINAELTAKKRKLEDESGGATAAQIEMNKKREAEFQKMRRDLEEATLQHEATAAALRKKHADSTAELGEQIDNLQRVKQKLEKEKSELKMEIDDLASNMESVSKAKANLEKMCRTLEDQLSEFKTKDEQNQRMISDLSAQRARLQTESGEYARQAEEKDGLISQLSRGKQAFTQQIEELKRQLEEEIK
;
A
#
# COMPACT_ATOMS: atom_id res chain seq x y z
N GLY A 1 -14.36 -43.56 -14.27
CA GLY A 1 -13.21 -42.98 -14.96
C GLY A 1 -12.63 -44.00 -15.91
N ALA A 2 -13.12 -44.04 -17.15
CA ALA A 2 -12.47 -44.83 -18.20
C ALA A 2 -11.18 -44.09 -18.63
N MET A 3 -10.07 -44.83 -18.77
CA MET A 3 -8.76 -44.29 -19.14
C MET A 3 -8.12 -45.19 -20.19
N GLU A 4 -7.82 -44.62 -21.35
CA GLU A 4 -7.21 -45.34 -22.46
C GLU A 4 -5.69 -45.23 -22.38
N HIS A 5 -5.04 -46.36 -22.12
CA HIS A 5 -3.63 -46.39 -21.72
C HIS A 5 -2.68 -46.04 -22.86
N GLU A 6 -3.01 -46.42 -24.10
CA GLU A 6 -2.17 -46.13 -25.27
C GLU A 6 -2.16 -44.64 -25.61
N LEU A 7 -3.32 -43.99 -25.53
CA LEU A 7 -3.45 -42.55 -25.73
C LEU A 7 -2.65 -41.77 -24.68
N VAL A 8 -2.74 -42.17 -23.41
CA VAL A 8 -1.98 -41.56 -22.32
C VAL A 8 -0.48 -41.78 -22.52
N LEU A 9 -0.05 -42.98 -22.92
CA LEU A 9 1.36 -43.27 -23.17
C LEU A 9 1.93 -42.41 -24.30
N HIS A 10 1.15 -42.23 -25.38
CA HIS A 10 1.52 -41.33 -26.48
C HIS A 10 1.63 -39.87 -26.00
N GLN A 11 0.64 -39.38 -25.25
CA GLN A 11 0.64 -38.03 -24.68
C GLN A 11 1.84 -37.78 -23.76
N LEU A 12 2.17 -38.72 -22.87
CA LEU A 12 3.29 -38.59 -21.94
C LEU A 12 4.65 -38.51 -22.66
N ARG A 13 4.79 -39.19 -23.80
CA ARG A 13 6.01 -39.13 -24.63
C ARG A 13 6.08 -37.83 -25.42
N CYS A 14 5.02 -37.47 -26.13
CA CYS A 14 4.99 -36.28 -26.99
C CYS A 14 5.12 -34.97 -26.18
N ASN A 15 4.55 -34.92 -24.98
CA ASN A 15 4.67 -33.77 -24.09
C ASN A 15 5.99 -33.74 -23.30
N GLY A 16 6.90 -34.72 -23.51
CA GLY A 16 8.19 -34.79 -22.82
C GLY A 16 8.07 -34.95 -21.31
N VAL A 17 7.01 -35.61 -20.82
CA VAL A 17 6.74 -35.72 -19.38
C VAL A 17 7.82 -36.55 -18.68
N LEU A 18 8.35 -37.58 -19.34
CA LEU A 18 9.44 -38.39 -18.81
C LEU A 18 10.73 -37.58 -18.66
N GLU A 19 11.05 -36.74 -19.65
CA GLU A 19 12.17 -35.80 -19.62
C GLU A 19 11.97 -34.75 -18.52
N GLY A 20 10.76 -34.20 -18.39
CA GLY A 20 10.37 -33.28 -17.33
C GLY A 20 10.58 -33.88 -15.94
N ILE A 21 10.10 -35.11 -15.70
CA ILE A 21 10.29 -35.82 -14.44
C ILE A 21 11.79 -36.10 -14.18
N ARG A 22 12.54 -36.51 -15.22
CA ARG A 22 13.98 -36.79 -15.11
C ARG A 22 14.76 -35.53 -14.70
N ILE A 23 14.42 -34.37 -15.25
CA ILE A 23 15.02 -33.08 -14.90
C ILE A 23 14.58 -32.66 -13.50
N CYS A 24 13.30 -32.74 -13.16
CA CYS A 24 12.80 -32.38 -11.82
C CYS A 24 13.41 -33.26 -10.70
N ARG A 25 13.70 -34.53 -10.97
CA ARG A 25 14.35 -35.44 -10.01
C ARG A 25 15.83 -35.10 -9.79
N LYS A 26 16.54 -34.65 -10.84
CA LYS A 26 17.93 -34.22 -10.75
C LYS A 26 18.07 -32.77 -10.25
N GLY A 27 17.07 -31.95 -10.54
CA GLY A 27 17.05 -30.52 -10.27
C GLY A 27 16.49 -30.17 -8.90
N PHE A 28 16.34 -28.86 -8.70
CA PHE A 28 15.84 -28.25 -7.48
C PHE A 28 14.68 -27.32 -7.87
N PRO A 29 13.43 -27.84 -7.84
CA PRO A 29 12.26 -27.11 -8.36
C PRO A 29 11.94 -25.86 -7.54
N ASN A 30 12.22 -25.85 -6.24
CA ASN A 30 11.89 -24.73 -5.37
C ASN A 30 13.07 -23.78 -5.20
N ARG A 31 12.81 -22.47 -5.21
CA ARG A 31 13.85 -21.42 -5.17
C ARG A 31 13.41 -20.32 -4.22
N VAL A 32 14.24 -20.01 -3.22
CA VAL A 32 13.94 -19.00 -2.19
C VAL A 32 15.07 -17.98 -2.13
N LEU A 33 14.74 -16.70 -2.02
CA LEU A 33 15.74 -15.64 -1.81
C LEU A 33 16.37 -15.78 -0.43
N TYR A 34 17.66 -15.44 -0.32
CA TYR A 34 18.37 -15.56 0.95
C TYR A 34 17.79 -14.68 2.06
N ALA A 35 17.33 -13.48 1.74
CA ALA A 35 16.70 -12.59 2.72
C ALA A 35 15.42 -13.21 3.30
N ASP A 36 14.54 -13.71 2.43
CA ASP A 36 13.28 -14.34 2.81
C ASP A 36 13.53 -15.61 3.63
N PHE A 37 14.46 -16.46 3.19
CA PHE A 37 14.82 -17.69 3.90
C PHE A 37 15.35 -17.38 5.31
N LYS A 38 16.30 -16.44 5.41
CA LYS A 38 16.86 -15.97 6.69
C LYS A 38 15.74 -15.48 7.61
N GLN A 39 14.86 -14.60 7.13
CA GLN A 39 13.79 -14.04 7.94
C GLN A 39 12.79 -15.10 8.39
N ARG A 40 12.39 -16.00 7.48
CA ARG A 40 11.34 -17.00 7.72
C ARG A 40 11.79 -18.09 8.68
N TYR A 41 13.01 -18.60 8.51
CA TYR A 41 13.50 -19.77 9.23
C TYR A 41 14.46 -19.46 10.38
N LYS A 42 14.82 -18.19 10.64
CA LYS A 42 15.66 -17.81 11.82
C LYS A 42 15.13 -18.40 13.13
N VAL A 43 13.81 -18.55 13.26
CA VAL A 43 13.16 -19.13 14.46
C VAL A 43 13.53 -20.59 14.74
N LEU A 44 13.94 -21.35 13.71
CA LEU A 44 14.35 -22.75 13.87
C LEU A 44 15.58 -22.87 14.78
N ASN A 45 16.53 -21.95 14.63
CA ASN A 45 17.72 -21.87 15.48
C ASN A 45 18.22 -20.42 15.59
N ALA A 46 17.74 -19.70 16.59
CA ALA A 46 18.14 -18.31 16.83
C ALA A 46 19.63 -18.16 17.17
N SER A 47 20.26 -19.18 17.77
CA SER A 47 21.68 -19.15 18.15
C SER A 47 22.62 -19.25 16.94
N ALA A 48 22.16 -19.79 15.81
CA ALA A 48 22.95 -19.88 14.58
C ALA A 48 23.23 -18.51 13.94
N ILE A 49 22.41 -17.50 14.25
CA ILE A 49 22.54 -16.14 13.72
C ILE A 49 22.59 -15.16 14.91
N PRO A 50 23.80 -14.81 15.39
CA PRO A 50 24.00 -13.86 16.49
C PRO A 50 23.24 -12.55 16.28
N GLU A 51 22.54 -12.08 17.32
CA GLU A 51 21.83 -10.80 17.27
C GLU A 51 22.81 -9.61 17.37
N GLY A 52 22.58 -8.58 16.56
CA GLY A 52 23.36 -7.33 16.57
C GLY A 52 24.57 -7.29 15.63
N GLN A 53 24.97 -8.41 15.02
CA GLN A 53 26.01 -8.43 13.98
C GLN A 53 25.39 -8.49 12.58
N PHE A 54 25.80 -7.59 11.69
CA PHE A 54 25.42 -7.68 10.29
C PHE A 54 26.09 -8.91 9.66
N ILE A 55 25.28 -9.94 9.41
CA ILE A 55 25.68 -11.15 8.69
C ILE A 55 25.00 -11.14 7.33
N ASP A 56 25.82 -11.24 6.29
CA ASP A 56 25.40 -11.43 4.91
C ASP A 56 24.34 -12.53 4.81
N SER A 57 23.28 -12.28 4.03
CA SER A 57 22.11 -13.15 3.99
C SER A 57 22.44 -14.55 3.50
N LYS A 58 23.39 -14.71 2.57
CA LYS A 58 23.82 -16.03 2.09
C LYS A 58 24.56 -16.79 3.20
N LYS A 59 25.53 -16.16 3.85
CA LYS A 59 26.26 -16.77 4.99
C LYS A 59 25.34 -17.13 6.16
N ALA A 60 24.33 -16.30 6.43
CA ALA A 60 23.33 -16.59 7.46
C ALA A 60 22.49 -17.83 7.10
N CYS A 61 22.08 -17.97 5.84
CA CYS A 61 21.36 -19.16 5.37
C CYS A 61 22.23 -20.42 5.43
N GLU A 62 23.51 -20.33 5.05
CA GLU A 62 24.47 -21.43 5.15
C GLU A 62 24.64 -21.92 6.58
N LYS A 63 24.85 -21.00 7.53
CA LYS A 63 24.95 -21.33 8.96
C LYS A 63 23.66 -21.92 9.50
N LEU A 64 22.51 -21.36 9.13
CA LEU A 64 21.21 -21.82 9.60
C LEU A 64 20.91 -23.23 9.09
N LEU A 65 21.01 -23.47 7.79
CA LEU A 65 20.79 -24.81 7.19
C LEU A 65 21.79 -25.84 7.73
N GLY A 66 23.05 -25.47 7.92
CA GLY A 66 24.05 -26.37 8.53
C GLY A 66 23.88 -26.61 10.03
N SER A 67 23.04 -25.82 10.71
CA SER A 67 22.73 -26.00 12.13
C SER A 67 21.48 -26.87 12.37
N ILE A 68 20.75 -27.17 11.30
CA ILE A 68 19.52 -27.98 11.35
C ILE A 68 19.88 -29.36 10.80
N ASP A 69 19.39 -30.41 11.46
CA ASP A 69 19.62 -31.79 11.04
C ASP A 69 18.75 -32.14 9.82
N ILE A 70 19.26 -31.81 8.63
CA ILE A 70 18.62 -32.09 7.33
C ILE A 70 19.65 -32.69 6.36
N ASP A 71 19.17 -33.44 5.37
CA ASP A 71 20.01 -33.97 4.30
C ASP A 71 20.57 -32.83 3.41
N HIS A 72 21.87 -32.58 3.50
CA HIS A 72 22.58 -31.54 2.75
C HIS A 72 22.61 -31.77 1.23
N THR A 73 22.19 -32.95 0.74
CA THR A 73 22.04 -33.21 -0.71
C THR A 73 20.73 -32.68 -1.28
N GLN A 74 19.77 -32.31 -0.43
CA GLN A 74 18.43 -31.86 -0.82
C GLN A 74 18.36 -30.36 -1.14
N TYR A 75 19.44 -29.61 -0.92
CA TYR A 75 19.51 -28.20 -1.27
C TYR A 75 20.85 -27.81 -1.92
N LYS A 76 20.84 -26.67 -2.62
CA LYS A 76 22.03 -26.06 -3.22
C LYS A 76 22.00 -24.55 -3.10
N PHE A 77 23.16 -23.95 -2.89
CA PHE A 77 23.34 -22.50 -2.84
C PHE A 77 23.65 -21.94 -4.23
N GLY A 78 22.88 -20.95 -4.67
CA GLY A 78 23.20 -20.12 -5.83
C GLY A 78 23.83 -18.77 -5.44
N HIS A 79 23.82 -17.82 -6.37
CA HIS A 79 24.32 -16.46 -6.13
C HIS A 79 23.35 -15.63 -5.27
N THR A 80 22.06 -15.65 -5.60
CA THR A 80 21.03 -14.82 -4.93
C THR A 80 19.97 -15.65 -4.20
N LYS A 81 19.88 -16.94 -4.52
CA LYS A 81 18.82 -17.85 -4.07
C LYS A 81 19.40 -19.16 -3.58
N VAL A 82 18.71 -19.78 -2.63
CA VAL A 82 18.88 -21.19 -2.25
C VAL A 82 17.81 -22.02 -2.96
N PHE A 83 18.22 -23.20 -3.42
CA PHE A 83 17.43 -24.10 -4.23
C PHE A 83 17.16 -25.39 -3.44
N PHE A 84 15.92 -25.87 -3.45
CA PHE A 84 15.50 -27.04 -2.67
C PHE A 84 14.85 -28.09 -3.57
N LYS A 85 15.07 -29.37 -3.24
CA LYS A 85 14.32 -30.49 -3.78
C LYS A 85 12.86 -30.43 -3.30
N ALA A 86 11.99 -31.15 -4.00
CA ALA A 86 10.60 -31.29 -3.59
C ALA A 86 10.53 -31.95 -2.20
N GLY A 87 9.62 -31.48 -1.34
CA GLY A 87 9.44 -31.99 0.03
C GLY A 87 10.26 -31.29 1.11
N LEU A 88 11.52 -30.88 0.83
CA LEU A 88 12.38 -30.30 1.88
C LEU A 88 11.83 -28.98 2.46
N ILE A 89 11.22 -28.12 1.64
CA ILE A 89 10.56 -26.90 2.14
C ILE A 89 9.38 -27.23 3.06
N GLY A 90 8.61 -28.27 2.72
CA GLY A 90 7.49 -28.73 3.57
C GLY A 90 8.00 -29.14 4.94
N LEU A 91 9.07 -29.94 5.00
CA LEU A 91 9.72 -30.33 6.25
C LEU A 91 10.19 -29.11 7.06
N LEU A 92 10.82 -28.12 6.39
CA LEU A 92 11.27 -26.89 7.07
C LEU A 92 10.10 -26.05 7.61
N GLU A 93 8.94 -26.03 6.93
CA GLU A 93 7.74 -25.38 7.45
C GLU A 93 7.17 -26.14 8.65
N GLU A 94 7.09 -27.47 8.60
CA GLU A 94 6.60 -28.28 9.73
C GLU A 94 7.45 -28.06 10.99
N MET A 95 8.79 -28.13 10.85
CA MET A 95 9.71 -27.84 11.96
C MET A 95 9.53 -26.41 12.51
N ARG A 96 9.21 -25.45 11.63
CA ARG A 96 9.00 -24.05 12.00
C ARG A 96 7.70 -23.88 12.75
N ASP A 97 6.63 -24.50 12.29
CA ASP A 97 5.31 -24.43 12.90
C ASP A 97 5.31 -25.06 14.30
N GLU A 98 6.04 -26.16 14.50
CA GLU A 98 6.23 -26.75 15.83
C GLU A 98 6.93 -25.77 16.80
N LYS A 99 7.99 -25.10 16.36
CA LYS A 99 8.70 -24.09 17.16
C LYS A 99 7.81 -22.88 17.45
N LEU A 100 7.08 -22.40 16.44
CA LEU A 100 6.15 -21.29 16.59
C LEU A 100 5.01 -21.64 17.56
N ALA A 101 4.45 -22.84 17.50
CA ALA A 101 3.41 -23.29 18.41
C ALA A 101 3.87 -23.22 19.87
N GLN A 102 5.10 -23.65 20.17
CA GLN A 102 5.69 -23.55 21.52
C GLN A 102 5.84 -22.09 21.97
N LEU A 103 6.36 -21.22 21.11
CA LEU A 103 6.56 -19.79 21.42
C LEU A 103 5.22 -19.07 21.61
N ILE A 104 4.27 -19.28 20.70
CA ILE A 104 2.93 -18.71 20.76
C ILE A 104 2.22 -19.15 22.03
N THR A 105 2.32 -20.42 22.42
CA THR A 105 1.71 -20.92 23.66
C THR A 105 2.25 -20.19 24.89
N ARG A 106 3.58 -19.95 24.96
CA ARG A 106 4.20 -19.18 26.05
C ARG A 106 3.73 -17.72 26.07
N THR A 107 3.66 -17.09 24.90
CA THR A 107 3.15 -15.71 24.76
C THR A 107 1.69 -15.63 25.19
N GLN A 108 0.84 -16.54 24.71
CA GLN A 108 -0.57 -16.61 25.10
C GLN A 108 -0.73 -16.82 26.61
N ALA A 109 0.09 -17.67 27.24
CA ALA A 109 0.06 -17.86 28.69
C ALA A 109 0.38 -16.56 29.45
N ARG A 110 1.37 -15.78 28.98
CA ARG A 110 1.68 -14.45 29.55
C ARG A 110 0.53 -13.46 29.37
N CYS A 111 -0.06 -13.40 28.17
CA CYS A 111 -1.21 -12.54 27.88
C CYS A 111 -2.42 -12.88 28.75
N ARG A 112 -2.79 -14.16 28.84
CA ARG A 112 -3.88 -14.64 29.72
C ARG A 112 -3.58 -14.32 31.18
N GLY A 113 -2.36 -14.53 31.63
CA GLY A 113 -1.93 -14.18 32.99
C GLY A 113 -2.00 -12.68 33.28
N PHE A 114 -1.62 -11.82 32.33
CA PHE A 114 -1.74 -10.37 32.47
C PHE A 114 -3.21 -9.94 32.56
N LEU A 115 -4.04 -10.42 31.63
CA LEU A 115 -5.48 -10.12 31.62
C LEU A 115 -6.15 -10.52 32.94
N MET A 116 -5.83 -11.72 33.45
CA MET A 116 -6.40 -12.18 34.72
C MET A 116 -5.91 -11.38 35.92
N ARG A 117 -4.66 -10.90 35.94
CA ARG A 117 -4.18 -10.00 37.01
C ARG A 117 -4.88 -8.65 37.00
N VAL A 118 -5.07 -8.07 35.81
CA VAL A 118 -5.83 -6.82 35.65
C VAL A 118 -7.27 -7.00 36.11
N GLU A 119 -7.92 -8.11 35.73
CA GLU A 119 -9.29 -8.38 36.14
C GLU A 119 -9.39 -8.70 37.64
N TYR A 120 -8.42 -9.42 38.21
CA TYR A 120 -8.35 -9.67 39.64
C TYR A 120 -8.20 -8.38 40.45
N GLN A 121 -7.37 -7.45 39.99
CA GLN A 121 -7.22 -6.14 40.64
C GLN A 121 -8.57 -5.40 40.71
N LYS A 122 -9.33 -5.39 39.61
CA LYS A 122 -10.70 -4.83 39.61
C LYS A 122 -11.64 -5.55 40.59
N MET A 123 -11.53 -6.88 40.72
CA MET A 123 -12.32 -7.64 41.68
C MET A 123 -11.97 -7.28 43.14
N VAL A 124 -10.68 -7.07 43.44
CA VAL A 124 -10.22 -6.62 44.77
C VAL A 124 -10.72 -5.20 45.06
N GLU A 125 -10.57 -4.27 44.11
CA GLU A 125 -11.09 -2.91 44.23
C GLU A 125 -12.61 -2.88 44.46
N ARG A 126 -13.37 -3.73 43.76
CA ARG A 126 -14.82 -3.91 44.00
C ARG A 126 -15.08 -4.41 45.42
N ARG A 127 -14.31 -5.38 45.92
CA ARG A 127 -14.45 -5.91 47.28
C ARG A 127 -14.20 -4.83 48.34
N GLU A 128 -13.16 -4.03 48.19
CA GLU A 128 -12.88 -2.91 49.11
C GLU A 128 -13.94 -1.81 49.02
N SER A 129 -14.37 -1.48 47.81
CA SER A 129 -15.45 -0.51 47.56
C SER A 129 -16.75 -0.91 48.26
N ILE A 130 -17.08 -2.20 48.30
CA ILE A 130 -18.25 -2.71 49.03
C ILE A 130 -18.18 -2.36 50.52
N PHE A 131 -17.03 -2.55 51.18
CA PHE A 131 -16.88 -2.19 52.60
C PHE A 131 -17.02 -0.68 52.81
N CYS A 132 -16.40 0.12 51.95
CA CYS A 132 -16.51 1.57 51.99
C CYS A 132 -17.98 2.03 51.84
N ILE A 133 -18.71 1.47 50.86
CA ILE A 133 -20.12 1.79 50.62
C ILE A 133 -20.96 1.37 51.83
N GLN A 134 -20.80 0.14 52.34
CA GLN A 134 -21.55 -0.35 53.50
C GLN A 134 -21.32 0.52 54.75
N TYR A 135 -20.06 0.87 55.02
CA TYR A 135 -19.71 1.74 56.14
C TYR A 135 -20.31 3.14 55.96
N ASN A 136 -20.13 3.76 54.79
CA ASN A 136 -20.66 5.10 54.52
C ASN A 136 -22.18 5.15 54.58
N ILE A 137 -22.89 4.11 54.10
CA ILE A 137 -24.35 4.03 54.25
C ILE A 137 -24.74 4.00 55.72
N ARG A 138 -24.09 3.17 56.55
CA ARG A 138 -24.36 3.13 58.00
C ARG A 138 -24.06 4.47 58.67
N ALA A 139 -22.90 5.06 58.40
CA ALA A 139 -22.51 6.35 58.94
C ALA A 139 -23.48 7.47 58.52
N PHE A 140 -23.87 7.51 57.23
CA PHE A 140 -24.87 8.44 56.72
C PHE A 140 -26.23 8.23 57.39
N MET A 141 -26.67 6.99 57.59
CA MET A 141 -27.94 6.70 58.27
C MET A 141 -27.97 7.20 59.73
N ASN A 142 -26.82 7.23 60.40
CA ASN A 142 -26.69 7.82 61.74
C ASN A 142 -26.70 9.35 61.72
N VAL A 143 -26.06 9.97 60.73
CA VAL A 143 -25.81 11.42 60.69
C VAL A 143 -26.87 12.19 59.90
N LYS A 144 -27.66 11.53 59.03
CA LYS A 144 -28.66 12.18 58.15
C LYS A 144 -29.71 13.01 58.90
N HIS A 145 -30.03 12.64 60.14
CA HIS A 145 -31.01 13.36 60.96
C HIS A 145 -30.35 14.39 61.88
N TRP A 146 -29.02 14.41 62.00
CA TRP A 146 -28.27 15.32 62.88
C TRP A 146 -28.42 16.78 62.42
N PRO A 147 -28.81 17.71 63.30
CA PRO A 147 -29.07 19.11 62.93
C PRO A 147 -27.92 19.81 62.20
N TRP A 148 -26.67 19.58 62.63
CA TRP A 148 -25.48 20.16 61.99
C TRP A 148 -25.25 19.65 60.56
N MET A 149 -25.53 18.38 60.27
CA MET A 149 -25.42 17.83 58.91
C MET A 149 -26.49 18.40 57.98
N LYS A 150 -27.72 18.59 58.49
CA LYS A 150 -28.80 19.26 57.73
C LYS A 150 -28.43 20.71 57.40
N LEU A 151 -27.80 21.43 58.33
CA LEU A 151 -27.29 22.78 58.09
C LEU A 151 -26.21 22.78 57.01
N PHE A 152 -25.23 21.87 57.09
CA PHE A 152 -24.18 21.72 56.08
C PHE A 152 -24.75 21.47 54.68
N PHE A 153 -25.75 20.59 54.52
CA PHE A 153 -26.39 20.35 53.22
C PHE A 153 -27.16 21.55 52.67
N LYS A 154 -27.67 22.45 53.53
CA LYS A 154 -28.29 23.71 53.08
C LYS A 154 -27.27 24.76 52.66
N ILE A 155 -26.09 24.77 53.29
CA ILE A 155 -25.03 25.75 53.02
C ILE A 155 -24.15 25.31 51.84
N LYS A 156 -23.83 24.02 51.70
CA LYS A 156 -22.88 23.50 50.70
C LYS A 156 -23.21 23.91 49.25
N PRO A 157 -24.45 23.85 48.75
CA PRO A 157 -24.80 24.28 47.38
C PRO A 157 -24.69 25.80 47.18
N LEU A 158 -24.73 26.59 48.26
CA LEU A 158 -24.56 28.04 48.20
C LEU A 158 -23.09 28.45 48.04
N LEU A 159 -22.15 27.50 48.22
CA LEU A 159 -20.72 27.69 48.00
C LEU A 159 -20.40 27.47 46.51
N LYS A 160 -20.73 28.47 45.68
CA LYS A 160 -20.51 28.52 44.22
C LYS A 160 -19.07 28.22 43.75
N SER A 161 -18.07 28.28 44.63
CA SER A 161 -16.66 28.19 44.26
C SER A 161 -16.20 26.76 43.89
N ALA A 162 -16.78 25.71 44.48
CA ALA A 162 -16.23 24.36 44.32
C ALA A 162 -16.62 23.66 42.99
N GLU A 163 -17.84 23.87 42.51
CA GLU A 163 -18.29 23.30 41.23
C GLU A 163 -17.71 24.07 40.04
N SER A 164 -17.66 25.40 40.12
CA SER A 164 -17.08 26.25 39.07
C SER A 164 -15.59 26.01 38.87
N GLU A 165 -14.83 25.72 39.93
CA GLU A 165 -13.39 25.42 39.81
C GLU A 165 -13.12 24.08 39.12
N LYS A 166 -13.95 23.06 39.39
CA LYS A 166 -13.84 21.75 38.72
C LYS A 166 -14.24 21.81 37.24
N GLU A 167 -15.30 22.55 36.91
CA GLU A 167 -15.70 22.77 35.52
C GLU A 167 -14.64 23.57 34.75
N MET A 168 -14.06 24.60 35.37
CA MET A 168 -13.01 25.40 34.76
C MET A 168 -11.73 24.59 34.53
N ALA A 169 -11.36 23.68 35.44
CA ALA A 169 -10.22 22.79 35.27
C ALA A 169 -10.42 21.81 34.09
N ASN A 170 -11.61 21.20 33.99
CA ASN A 170 -11.94 20.31 32.87
C ASN A 170 -11.94 21.06 31.53
N MET A 171 -12.59 22.21 31.48
CA MET A 171 -12.67 23.03 30.26
C MET A 171 -11.28 23.51 29.81
N LYS A 172 -10.40 23.86 30.74
CA LYS A 172 -9.01 24.23 30.43
C LYS A 172 -8.21 23.06 29.85
N GLN A 173 -8.41 21.85 30.38
CA GLN A 173 -7.74 20.66 29.84
C GLN A 173 -8.23 20.30 28.43
N GLU A 174 -9.54 20.36 28.21
CA GLU A 174 -10.14 20.11 26.89
C GLU A 174 -9.71 21.17 25.87
N PHE A 175 -9.65 22.44 26.28
CA PHE A 175 -9.18 23.52 25.44
C PHE A 175 -7.72 23.32 24.99
N GLU A 176 -6.81 22.99 25.91
CA GLU A 176 -5.40 22.77 25.56
C GLU A 176 -5.23 21.55 24.64
N LYS A 177 -5.94 20.44 24.90
CA LYS A 177 -5.90 19.27 24.00
C LYS A 177 -6.37 19.63 22.59
N THR A 178 -7.52 20.32 22.49
CA THR A 178 -8.11 20.70 21.20
C THR A 178 -7.19 21.66 20.45
N LYS A 179 -6.54 22.59 21.16
CA LYS A 179 -5.58 23.54 20.59
C LYS A 179 -4.33 22.84 20.06
N GLU A 180 -3.78 21.87 20.79
CA GLU A 180 -2.63 21.08 20.33
C GLU A 180 -2.97 20.21 19.11
N GLU A 181 -4.15 19.59 19.10
CA GLU A 181 -4.62 18.77 17.99
C GLU A 181 -4.86 19.62 16.73
N LEU A 182 -5.47 20.79 16.89
CA LEU A 182 -5.65 21.74 15.78
C LEU A 182 -4.31 22.17 15.19
N ALA A 183 -3.34 22.56 16.01
CA ALA A 183 -2.01 22.97 15.54
C ALA A 183 -1.28 21.84 14.78
N LYS A 184 -1.35 20.60 15.28
CA LYS A 184 -0.77 19.42 14.60
C LYS A 184 -1.48 19.13 13.27
N SER A 185 -2.80 19.25 13.23
CA SER A 185 -3.60 19.04 12.03
C SER A 185 -3.31 20.09 10.96
N GLU A 186 -3.23 21.37 11.35
CA GLU A 186 -2.91 22.47 10.43
C GLU A 186 -1.50 22.35 9.85
N ALA A 187 -0.50 21.97 10.67
CA ALA A 187 0.85 21.73 10.20
C ALA A 187 0.91 20.59 9.18
N LYS A 188 0.21 19.48 9.46
CA LYS A 188 0.15 18.32 8.56
C LYS A 188 -0.61 18.62 7.28
N ARG A 189 -1.69 19.40 7.35
CA ARG A 189 -2.45 19.86 6.17
C ARG A 189 -1.54 20.67 5.26
N LYS A 190 -0.78 21.63 5.81
CA LYS A 190 0.14 22.48 5.04
C LYS A 190 1.24 21.66 4.34
N GLU A 191 1.85 20.70 5.05
CA GLU A 191 2.86 19.80 4.45
C GLU A 191 2.28 18.98 3.29
N LEU A 192 1.05 18.48 3.43
CA LEU A 192 0.39 17.71 2.38
C LEU A 192 -0.02 18.57 1.18
N GLU A 193 -0.47 19.80 1.40
CA GLU A 193 -0.77 20.75 0.34
C GLU A 193 0.48 21.10 -0.47
N GLU A 194 1.62 21.35 0.18
CA GLU A 194 2.89 21.61 -0.50
C GLU A 194 3.35 20.42 -1.36
N LYS A 195 3.19 19.18 -0.87
CA LYS A 195 3.48 17.97 -1.66
C LYS A 195 2.52 17.82 -2.84
N MET A 196 1.24 18.12 -2.65
CA MET A 196 0.23 18.02 -3.70
C MET A 196 0.50 19.01 -4.84
N VAL A 197 0.93 20.24 -4.52
CA VAL A 197 1.31 21.23 -5.53
C VAL A 197 2.49 20.73 -6.37
N LYS A 198 3.53 20.16 -5.73
CA LYS A 198 4.68 19.58 -6.45
C LYS A 198 4.28 18.45 -7.40
N LEU A 199 3.45 17.52 -6.94
CA LEU A 199 2.97 16.42 -7.78
C LEU A 199 2.11 16.89 -8.96
N VAL A 200 1.29 17.92 -8.76
CA VAL A 200 0.49 18.50 -9.86
C VAL A 200 1.41 19.17 -10.88
N GLN A 201 2.47 19.84 -10.42
CA GLN A 201 3.45 20.46 -11.32
C GLN A 201 4.22 19.40 -12.12
N GLU A 202 4.78 18.38 -11.46
CA GLU A 202 5.47 17.27 -12.13
C GLU A 202 4.56 16.55 -13.14
N LYS A 203 3.29 16.33 -12.80
CA LYS A 203 2.31 15.75 -13.72
C LYS A 203 2.12 16.63 -14.97
N ASN A 204 1.97 17.94 -14.79
CA ASN A 204 1.77 18.86 -15.90
C ASN A 204 3.02 18.93 -16.81
N ASP A 205 4.21 18.93 -16.21
CA ASP A 205 5.48 18.93 -16.94
C ASP A 205 5.65 17.65 -17.77
N LEU A 206 5.37 16.47 -17.17
CA LEU A 206 5.38 15.20 -17.88
C LEU A 206 4.32 15.15 -18.98
N GLN A 207 3.13 15.72 -18.76
CA GLN A 207 2.09 15.78 -19.78
C GLN A 207 2.51 16.65 -20.99
N LEU A 208 3.18 17.77 -20.75
CA LEU A 208 3.75 18.60 -21.80
C LEU A 208 4.87 17.87 -22.56
N GLN A 209 5.74 17.16 -21.86
CA GLN A 209 6.80 16.37 -22.49
C GLN A 209 6.24 15.24 -23.37
N VAL A 210 5.25 14.50 -22.87
CA VAL A 210 4.59 13.44 -23.64
C VAL A 210 3.92 14.00 -24.90
N GLN A 211 3.27 15.17 -24.81
CA GLN A 211 2.67 15.80 -25.98
C GLN A 211 3.73 16.20 -27.01
N ALA A 212 4.85 16.81 -26.58
CA ALA A 212 5.94 17.19 -27.46
C ALA A 212 6.60 15.96 -28.14
N GLU A 213 6.78 14.86 -27.41
CA GLU A 213 7.30 13.61 -27.98
C GLU A 213 6.32 12.96 -28.96
N ALA A 214 5.00 13.05 -28.70
CA ALA A 214 3.98 12.55 -29.61
C ALA A 214 3.94 13.35 -30.92
N ASP A 215 4.03 14.68 -30.85
CA ASP A 215 4.09 15.55 -32.03
C ASP A 215 5.37 15.28 -32.85
N ALA A 216 6.52 15.14 -32.17
CA ALA A 216 7.78 14.80 -32.82
C ALA A 216 7.77 13.41 -33.48
N LEU A 217 7.07 12.45 -32.88
CA LEU A 217 6.86 11.12 -33.46
C LEU A 217 5.99 11.20 -34.71
N ALA A 218 4.89 11.96 -34.68
CA ALA A 218 4.03 12.17 -35.83
C ALA A 218 4.80 12.80 -37.01
N ASP A 219 5.63 13.82 -36.74
CA ASP A 219 6.51 14.43 -37.75
C ASP A 219 7.55 13.44 -38.32
N ALA A 220 8.03 12.50 -37.50
CA ALA A 220 8.97 11.46 -37.95
C ALA A 220 8.27 10.38 -38.79
N GLU A 221 7.05 9.99 -38.42
CA GLU A 221 6.21 9.07 -39.18
C GLU A 221 5.86 9.66 -40.55
N GLU A 222 5.46 10.94 -40.62
CA GLU A 222 5.16 11.59 -41.91
C GLU A 222 6.40 11.60 -42.83
N ARG A 223 7.58 11.93 -42.28
CA ARG A 223 8.84 11.87 -43.04
C ARG A 223 9.18 10.46 -43.52
N CYS A 224 8.96 9.44 -42.68
CA CYS A 224 9.15 8.04 -43.09
C CYS A 224 8.20 7.65 -44.22
N ASP A 225 6.92 8.04 -44.15
CA ASP A 225 5.93 7.76 -45.18
C ASP A 225 6.27 8.46 -46.51
N GLN A 226 6.75 9.70 -46.47
CA GLN A 226 7.23 10.42 -47.65
C GLN A 226 8.44 9.71 -48.28
N LEU A 227 9.38 9.22 -47.46
CA LEU A 227 10.53 8.45 -47.94
C LEU A 227 10.10 7.10 -48.54
N ILE A 228 9.16 6.40 -47.93
CA ILE A 228 8.62 5.13 -48.47
C ILE A 228 7.98 5.37 -49.84
N LYS A 229 7.16 6.42 -49.99
CA LYS A 229 6.55 6.79 -51.28
C LYS A 229 7.61 7.11 -52.34
N THR A 230 8.63 7.88 -51.96
CA THR A 230 9.73 8.24 -52.87
C THR A 230 10.55 7.01 -53.26
N LYS A 231 10.82 6.09 -52.33
CA LYS A 231 11.50 4.83 -52.58
C LYS A 231 10.76 3.99 -53.62
N ILE A 232 9.45 3.83 -53.48
CA ILE A 232 8.62 3.07 -54.45
C ILE A 232 8.74 3.69 -55.85
N GLN A 233 8.71 5.02 -55.96
CA GLN A 233 8.87 5.71 -57.25
C GLN A 233 10.27 5.51 -57.86
N LEU A 234 11.32 5.53 -57.02
CA LEU A 234 12.69 5.29 -57.46
C LEU A 234 12.90 3.83 -57.88
N GLU A 235 12.36 2.86 -57.15
CA GLU A 235 12.39 1.44 -57.52
C GLU A 235 11.69 1.20 -58.87
N ALA A 236 10.55 1.86 -59.12
CA ALA A 236 9.87 1.80 -60.41
C ALA A 236 10.73 2.38 -61.56
N LYS A 237 11.37 3.55 -61.34
CA LYS A 237 12.28 4.16 -62.33
C LYS A 237 13.52 3.30 -62.60
N VAL A 238 14.10 2.69 -61.56
CA VAL A 238 15.24 1.78 -61.72
C VAL A 238 14.84 0.59 -62.60
N LYS A 239 13.65 0.02 -62.35
CA LYS A 239 13.14 -1.08 -63.17
C LYS A 239 12.94 -0.66 -64.64
N GLU A 240 12.30 0.48 -64.89
CA GLU A 240 12.11 1.03 -66.24
C GLU A 240 13.45 1.24 -66.98
N VAL A 241 14.42 1.87 -66.32
CA VAL A 241 15.75 2.14 -66.91
C VAL A 241 16.52 0.85 -67.17
N THR A 242 16.35 -0.16 -66.30
CA THR A 242 17.01 -1.46 -66.47
C THR A 242 16.44 -2.21 -67.67
N GLU A 243 15.11 -2.29 -67.80
CA GLU A 243 14.44 -2.88 -68.98
C GLU A 243 14.87 -2.17 -70.27
N ARG A 244 14.94 -0.83 -70.25
CA ARG A 244 15.36 -0.04 -71.41
C ARG A 244 16.84 -0.22 -71.78
N ALA A 245 17.70 -0.46 -70.78
CA ALA A 245 19.11 -0.75 -71.01
C ALA A 245 19.30 -2.15 -71.61
N GLU A 246 18.54 -3.13 -71.13
CA GLU A 246 18.49 -4.49 -71.70
C GLU A 246 18.06 -4.45 -73.19
N ASP A 247 17.03 -3.67 -73.53
CA ASP A 247 16.57 -3.47 -74.91
C ASP A 247 17.68 -2.86 -75.80
N GLU A 248 18.38 -1.83 -75.31
CA GLU A 248 19.48 -1.18 -76.06
C GLU A 248 20.71 -2.11 -76.20
N GLU A 249 21.01 -2.94 -75.20
CA GLU A 249 22.05 -3.97 -75.29
C GLU A 249 21.72 -5.03 -76.35
N GLU A 250 20.46 -5.45 -76.46
CA GLU A 250 19.98 -6.34 -77.52
C GLU A 250 20.16 -5.70 -78.91
N ILE A 251 19.71 -4.45 -79.08
CA ILE A 251 19.86 -3.70 -80.33
C ILE A 251 21.35 -3.53 -80.70
N ASN A 252 22.22 -3.24 -79.72
CA ASN A 252 23.65 -3.08 -79.96
C ASN A 252 24.32 -4.41 -80.35
N ALA A 253 23.89 -5.53 -79.75
CA ALA A 253 24.33 -6.86 -80.15
C ALA A 253 23.91 -7.19 -81.60
N GLU A 254 22.68 -6.85 -82.00
CA GLU A 254 22.20 -6.99 -83.38
C GLU A 254 22.98 -6.12 -84.37
N LEU A 255 23.23 -4.86 -84.02
CA LEU A 255 24.02 -3.93 -84.83
C LEU A 255 25.46 -4.41 -84.98
N THR A 256 26.07 -4.93 -83.91
CA THR A 256 27.42 -5.49 -83.94
C THR A 256 27.49 -6.73 -84.82
N ALA A 257 26.47 -7.59 -84.78
CA ALA A 257 26.35 -8.75 -85.68
C ALA A 257 26.19 -8.33 -87.16
N LYS A 258 25.37 -7.31 -87.44
CA LYS A 258 25.23 -6.72 -88.79
C LYS A 258 26.52 -6.05 -89.27
N LYS A 259 27.21 -5.35 -88.38
CA LYS A 259 28.49 -4.70 -88.68
C LYS A 259 29.55 -5.72 -89.06
N ARG A 260 29.67 -6.84 -88.33
CA ARG A 260 30.55 -7.95 -88.70
C ARG A 260 30.23 -8.51 -90.09
N LYS A 261 28.95 -8.67 -90.41
CA LYS A 261 28.52 -9.09 -91.77
C LYS A 261 28.92 -8.08 -92.85
N LEU A 262 28.76 -6.78 -92.60
CA LEU A 262 29.14 -5.73 -93.55
C LEU A 262 30.66 -5.55 -93.68
N GLU A 263 31.42 -5.79 -92.61
CA GLU A 263 32.89 -5.81 -92.64
C GLU A 263 33.43 -7.02 -93.43
N ASP A 264 32.75 -8.17 -93.36
CA ASP A 264 33.07 -9.35 -94.20
C ASP A 264 32.71 -9.12 -95.70
N GLU A 265 31.78 -8.21 -96.02
CA GLU A 265 31.32 -7.91 -97.39
C GLU A 265 32.03 -6.71 -98.05
N SER A 266 32.73 -5.88 -97.27
CA SER A 266 33.39 -4.64 -97.73
C SER A 266 34.92 -4.79 -97.81
N GLY A 267 35.36 -5.81 -98.55
CA GLY A 267 36.76 -6.06 -98.82
C GLY A 267 37.27 -5.38 -100.08
N GLY A 268 37.58 -4.07 -100.00
CA GLY A 268 38.61 -3.45 -100.83
C GLY A 268 38.24 -2.19 -101.61
N ALA A 269 38.98 -1.10 -101.36
CA ALA A 269 39.40 -0.14 -102.39
C ALA A 269 40.48 0.82 -101.85
N THR A 270 41.51 0.98 -102.68
CA THR A 270 42.80 1.62 -102.45
C THR A 270 42.83 3.12 -102.79
N ALA A 271 43.87 3.79 -102.26
CA ALA A 271 44.49 5.03 -102.73
C ALA A 271 43.86 6.40 -102.40
N ALA A 272 42.54 6.55 -102.23
CA ALA A 272 41.96 7.78 -101.64
C ALA A 272 42.10 7.83 -100.10
N GLN A 273 42.46 6.69 -99.50
CA GLN A 273 42.46 6.45 -98.06
C GLN A 273 43.60 7.14 -97.31
N ILE A 274 44.72 7.48 -97.97
CA ILE A 274 45.94 7.94 -97.28
C ILE A 274 45.88 9.44 -96.94
N GLU A 275 45.19 10.24 -97.75
CA GLU A 275 45.01 11.68 -97.49
C GLU A 275 43.81 11.94 -96.58
N MET A 276 42.75 11.13 -96.70
CA MET A 276 41.66 11.09 -95.73
C MET A 276 42.14 10.56 -94.37
N ASN A 277 43.02 9.53 -94.33
CA ASN A 277 43.59 9.01 -93.08
C ASN A 277 44.40 10.06 -92.34
N LYS A 278 45.19 10.94 -92.97
CA LYS A 278 45.93 11.97 -92.20
C LYS A 278 45.01 13.01 -91.52
N LYS A 279 43.91 13.37 -92.16
CA LYS A 279 42.90 14.28 -91.58
C LYS A 279 42.06 13.55 -90.51
N ARG A 280 41.71 12.29 -90.77
CA ARG A 280 41.11 11.38 -89.79
C ARG A 280 42.02 11.12 -88.61
N GLU A 281 43.33 10.95 -88.78
CA GLU A 281 44.30 10.67 -87.71
C GLU A 281 44.47 11.91 -86.81
N ALA A 282 44.45 13.12 -87.39
CA ALA A 282 44.50 14.36 -86.64
C ALA A 282 43.19 14.64 -85.88
N GLU A 283 42.03 14.43 -86.52
CA GLU A 283 40.73 14.50 -85.87
C GLU A 283 40.52 13.37 -84.85
N PHE A 284 41.08 12.19 -85.09
CA PHE A 284 41.04 11.04 -84.18
C PHE A 284 41.96 11.25 -82.99
N GLN A 285 43.15 11.83 -83.17
CA GLN A 285 43.98 12.24 -82.03
C GLN A 285 43.34 13.37 -81.22
N LYS A 286 42.66 14.32 -81.86
CA LYS A 286 41.93 15.37 -81.16
C LYS A 286 40.72 14.79 -80.41
N MET A 287 39.88 13.99 -81.06
CA MET A 287 38.78 13.30 -80.40
C MET A 287 39.27 12.34 -79.32
N ARG A 288 40.43 11.71 -79.47
CA ARG A 288 41.01 10.85 -78.44
C ARG A 288 41.47 11.65 -77.24
N ARG A 289 42.06 12.84 -77.42
CA ARG A 289 42.37 13.75 -76.31
C ARG A 289 41.12 14.28 -75.65
N ASP A 290 40.15 14.74 -76.44
CA ASP A 290 38.87 15.25 -75.93
C ASP A 290 38.10 14.13 -75.19
N LEU A 291 38.19 12.87 -75.65
CA LEU A 291 37.61 11.70 -74.99
C LEU A 291 38.38 11.31 -73.72
N GLU A 292 39.71 11.33 -73.74
CA GLU A 292 40.54 11.07 -72.55
C GLU A 292 40.29 12.14 -71.48
N GLU A 293 40.17 13.41 -71.87
CA GLU A 293 39.89 14.54 -70.99
C GLU A 293 38.44 14.50 -70.45
N ALA A 294 37.46 14.20 -71.30
CA ALA A 294 36.07 13.99 -70.87
C ALA A 294 35.95 12.77 -69.93
N THR A 295 36.69 11.69 -70.19
CA THR A 295 36.69 10.48 -69.33
C THR A 295 37.30 10.78 -67.98
N LEU A 296 38.44 11.49 -67.93
CA LEU A 296 39.05 11.97 -66.69
C LEU A 296 38.11 12.87 -65.89
N GLN A 297 37.40 13.78 -66.56
CA GLN A 297 36.41 14.64 -65.93
C GLN A 297 35.25 13.82 -65.37
N HIS A 298 34.76 12.83 -66.12
CA HIS A 298 33.66 11.96 -65.71
C HIS A 298 34.06 11.08 -64.51
N GLU A 299 35.26 10.52 -64.51
CA GLU A 299 35.82 9.75 -63.39
C GLU A 299 36.00 10.62 -62.15
N ALA A 300 36.53 11.83 -62.29
CA ALA A 300 36.68 12.77 -61.18
C ALA A 300 35.32 13.15 -60.58
N THR A 301 34.31 13.39 -61.41
CA THR A 301 32.96 13.74 -60.97
C THR A 301 32.27 12.55 -60.29
N ALA A 302 32.43 11.33 -60.84
CA ALA A 302 31.91 10.10 -60.26
C ALA A 302 32.59 9.77 -58.91
N ALA A 303 33.91 9.98 -58.80
CA ALA A 303 34.65 9.79 -57.56
C ALA A 303 34.20 10.80 -56.48
N ALA A 304 34.00 12.06 -56.83
CA ALA A 304 33.50 13.08 -55.92
C ALA A 304 32.07 12.76 -55.42
N LEU A 305 31.18 12.32 -56.31
CA LEU A 305 29.83 11.88 -55.96
C LEU A 305 29.84 10.64 -55.04
N ARG A 306 30.66 9.64 -55.35
CA ARG A 306 30.82 8.44 -54.50
C ARG A 306 31.31 8.80 -53.11
N LYS A 307 32.30 9.70 -53.01
CA LYS A 307 32.81 10.17 -51.72
C LYS A 307 31.73 10.89 -50.92
N LYS A 308 31.00 11.82 -51.55
CA LYS A 308 29.90 12.55 -50.89
C LYS A 308 28.77 11.62 -50.43
N HIS A 309 28.44 10.61 -51.22
CA HIS A 309 27.48 9.58 -50.81
C HIS A 309 27.99 8.73 -49.64
N ALA A 310 29.26 8.34 -49.65
CA ALA A 310 29.86 7.58 -48.56
C ALA A 310 29.87 8.38 -47.24
N ASP A 311 30.29 9.65 -47.30
CA ASP A 311 30.31 10.55 -46.15
C ASP A 311 28.90 10.78 -45.58
N SER A 312 27.91 11.03 -46.46
CA SER A 312 26.50 11.21 -46.04
C SER A 312 25.88 9.92 -45.47
N THR A 313 26.25 8.75 -46.01
CA THR A 313 25.80 7.46 -45.48
C THR A 313 26.39 7.18 -44.10
N ALA A 314 27.66 7.56 -43.88
CA ALA A 314 28.30 7.44 -42.58
C ALA A 314 27.66 8.36 -41.51
N GLU A 315 27.38 9.62 -41.86
CA GLU A 315 26.67 10.56 -40.98
C GLU A 315 25.27 10.06 -40.58
N LEU A 316 24.51 9.53 -41.55
CA LEU A 316 23.19 8.95 -41.29
C LEU A 316 23.29 7.70 -40.41
N GLY A 317 24.32 6.86 -40.61
CA GLY A 317 24.61 5.72 -39.74
C GLY A 317 24.85 6.13 -38.29
N GLU A 318 25.65 7.18 -38.07
CA GLU A 318 25.95 7.69 -36.73
C GLU A 318 24.72 8.32 -36.05
N GLN A 319 23.87 9.00 -36.82
CA GLN A 319 22.57 9.49 -36.33
C GLN A 319 21.63 8.36 -35.92
N ILE A 320 21.57 7.27 -36.70
CA ILE A 320 20.75 6.09 -36.38
C ILE A 320 21.21 5.44 -35.08
N ASP A 321 22.53 5.27 -34.90
CA ASP A 321 23.10 4.69 -33.68
C ASP A 321 22.80 5.56 -32.44
N ASN A 322 22.91 6.88 -32.57
CA ASN A 322 22.55 7.81 -31.49
C ASN A 322 21.05 7.73 -31.15
N LEU A 323 20.18 7.69 -32.16
CA LEU A 323 18.74 7.56 -31.95
C LEU A 323 18.38 6.21 -31.32
N GLN A 324 19.05 5.12 -31.68
CA GLN A 324 18.85 3.82 -31.03
C GLN A 324 19.23 3.82 -29.54
N ARG A 325 20.33 4.50 -29.16
CA ARG A 325 20.71 4.64 -27.74
C ARG A 325 19.70 5.47 -26.96
N VAL A 326 19.24 6.59 -27.52
CA VAL A 326 18.22 7.44 -26.90
C VAL A 326 16.91 6.66 -26.74
N LYS A 327 16.49 5.91 -27.77
CA LYS A 327 15.31 5.05 -27.71
C LYS A 327 15.42 4.01 -26.59
N GLN A 328 16.53 3.30 -26.47
CA GLN A 328 16.71 2.30 -25.40
C GLN A 328 16.66 2.94 -24.01
N LYS A 329 17.24 4.15 -23.86
CA LYS A 329 17.17 4.91 -22.61
C LYS A 329 15.73 5.28 -22.26
N LEU A 330 14.98 5.83 -23.22
CA LEU A 330 13.58 6.20 -23.03
C LEU A 330 12.68 4.98 -22.77
N GLU A 331 12.92 3.84 -23.43
CA GLU A 331 12.18 2.60 -23.15
C GLU A 331 12.41 2.12 -21.71
N LYS A 332 13.63 2.27 -21.20
CA LYS A 332 13.96 1.94 -19.81
C LYS A 332 13.28 2.90 -18.82
N GLU A 333 13.39 4.22 -19.04
CA GLU A 333 12.74 5.23 -18.21
C GLU A 333 11.20 5.08 -18.22
N LYS A 334 10.61 4.78 -19.38
CA LYS A 334 9.18 4.46 -19.51
C LYS A 334 8.79 3.24 -18.70
N SER A 335 9.62 2.19 -18.68
CA SER A 335 9.35 1.00 -17.86
C SER A 335 9.42 1.31 -16.37
N GLU A 336 10.39 2.12 -15.94
CA GLU A 336 10.56 2.54 -14.54
C GLU A 336 9.38 3.38 -14.07
N LEU A 337 8.98 4.40 -14.86
CA LEU A 337 7.81 5.23 -14.58
C LEU A 337 6.52 4.42 -14.54
N LYS A 338 6.37 3.42 -15.42
CA LYS A 338 5.20 2.55 -15.40
C LYS A 338 5.12 1.72 -14.11
N MET A 339 6.26 1.22 -13.61
CA MET A 339 6.31 0.52 -12.32
C MET A 339 5.96 1.44 -11.16
N GLU A 340 6.45 2.68 -11.15
CA GLU A 340 6.09 3.67 -10.12
C GLU A 340 4.59 4.01 -10.14
N ILE A 341 3.99 4.15 -11.33
CA ILE A 341 2.55 4.37 -11.47
C ILE A 341 1.76 3.19 -10.90
N ASP A 342 2.16 1.95 -11.22
CA ASP A 342 1.48 0.75 -10.72
C ASP A 342 1.59 0.63 -9.19
N ASP A 343 2.77 0.93 -8.61
CA ASP A 343 2.99 0.96 -7.16
C ASP A 343 2.17 2.06 -6.46
N LEU A 344 2.13 3.27 -7.04
CA LEU A 344 1.33 4.38 -6.51
C LEU A 344 -0.18 4.09 -6.60
N ALA A 345 -0.64 3.48 -7.68
CA ALA A 345 -2.03 3.07 -7.84
C ALA A 345 -2.42 2.03 -6.77
N SER A 346 -1.57 1.03 -6.52
CA SER A 346 -1.77 0.04 -5.46
C SER A 346 -1.84 0.69 -4.08
N ASN A 347 -0.92 1.62 -3.79
CA ASN A 347 -0.90 2.38 -2.54
C ASN A 347 -2.17 3.22 -2.37
N MET A 348 -2.62 3.90 -3.42
CA MET A 348 -3.85 4.70 -3.41
C MET A 348 -5.09 3.84 -3.12
N GLU A 349 -5.18 2.64 -3.70
CA GLU A 349 -6.29 1.72 -3.42
C GLU A 349 -6.27 1.22 -1.98
N SER A 350 -5.09 0.91 -1.44
CA SER A 350 -4.91 0.55 -0.02
C SER A 350 -5.35 1.66 0.91
N VAL A 351 -4.92 2.91 0.65
CA VAL A 351 -5.31 4.10 1.43
C VAL A 351 -6.80 4.35 1.32
N SER A 352 -7.40 4.21 0.14
CA SER A 352 -8.84 4.37 -0.07
C SER A 352 -9.66 3.36 0.75
N LYS A 353 -9.25 2.08 0.77
CA LYS A 353 -9.88 1.05 1.61
C LYS A 353 -9.73 1.35 3.10
N ALA A 354 -8.54 1.79 3.53
CA ALA A 354 -8.30 2.18 4.92
C ALA A 354 -9.17 3.38 5.33
N LYS A 355 -9.32 4.37 4.45
CA LYS A 355 -10.19 5.54 4.65
C LYS A 355 -11.66 5.12 4.81
N ALA A 356 -12.18 4.30 3.92
CA ALA A 356 -13.57 3.82 3.99
C ALA A 356 -13.84 3.05 5.29
N ASN A 357 -12.88 2.25 5.76
CA ASN A 357 -12.99 1.54 7.04
C ASN A 357 -13.02 2.51 8.24
N LEU A 358 -12.18 3.55 8.21
CA LEU A 358 -12.17 4.59 9.25
C LEU A 358 -13.47 5.39 9.27
N GLU A 359 -14.00 5.78 8.11
CA GLU A 359 -15.30 6.48 8.02
C GLU A 359 -16.44 5.64 8.58
N LYS A 360 -16.44 4.33 8.29
CA LYS A 360 -17.42 3.40 8.86
C LYS A 360 -17.31 3.31 10.38
N MET A 361 -16.08 3.23 10.91
CA MET A 361 -15.84 3.22 12.35
C MET A 361 -16.30 4.53 13.01
N CYS A 362 -16.00 5.68 12.42
CA CYS A 362 -16.46 6.99 12.91
C CYS A 362 -17.98 7.03 13.02
N ARG A 363 -18.71 6.62 11.97
CA ARG A 363 -20.18 6.56 12.02
C ARG A 363 -20.70 5.65 13.14
N THR A 364 -20.11 4.47 13.32
CA THR A 364 -20.49 3.56 14.41
C THR A 364 -20.25 4.19 15.79
N LEU A 365 -19.16 4.92 15.97
CA LEU A 365 -18.87 5.63 17.22
C LEU A 365 -19.82 6.80 17.45
N GLU A 366 -20.20 7.54 16.40
CA GLU A 366 -21.22 8.60 16.46
C GLU A 366 -22.59 8.05 16.87
N ASP A 367 -23.00 6.91 16.30
CA ASP A 367 -24.25 6.23 16.66
C ASP A 367 -24.23 5.79 18.14
N GLN A 368 -23.13 5.17 18.60
CA GLN A 368 -22.96 4.79 20.01
C GLN A 368 -23.01 6.00 20.94
N LEU A 369 -22.37 7.12 20.56
CA LEU A 369 -22.40 8.35 21.34
C LEU A 369 -23.83 8.90 21.46
N SER A 370 -24.60 8.86 20.36
CA SER A 370 -26.00 9.26 20.33
C SER A 370 -26.86 8.41 21.27
N GLU A 371 -26.69 7.08 21.23
CA GLU A 371 -27.38 6.16 22.15
C GLU A 371 -27.03 6.44 23.61
N PHE A 372 -25.76 6.68 23.94
CA PHE A 372 -25.35 7.01 25.29
C PHE A 372 -25.93 8.34 25.77
N LYS A 373 -25.98 9.38 24.92
CA LYS A 373 -26.66 10.63 25.25
C LYS A 373 -28.14 10.42 25.55
N THR A 374 -28.83 9.62 24.74
CA THR A 374 -30.26 9.36 24.94
C THR A 374 -30.50 8.60 26.26
N LYS A 375 -29.64 7.65 26.60
CA LYS A 375 -29.67 6.96 27.90
C LYS A 375 -29.37 7.88 29.06
N ASP A 376 -28.42 8.80 28.91
CA ASP A 376 -28.10 9.79 29.95
C ASP A 376 -29.31 10.69 30.24
N GLU A 377 -29.97 11.20 29.20
CA GLU A 377 -31.20 12.00 29.35
C GLU A 377 -32.32 11.21 30.06
N GLN A 378 -32.49 9.93 29.73
CA GLN A 378 -33.46 9.05 30.41
C GLN A 378 -33.10 8.86 31.89
N ASN A 379 -31.83 8.62 32.19
CA ASN A 379 -31.35 8.47 33.57
C ASN A 379 -31.53 9.76 34.37
N GLN A 380 -31.25 10.93 33.77
CA GLN A 380 -31.49 12.24 34.37
C GLN A 380 -32.96 12.45 34.73
N ARG A 381 -33.88 12.09 33.82
CA ARG A 381 -35.33 12.12 34.10
C ARG A 381 -35.71 11.19 35.26
N MET A 382 -35.20 9.95 35.24
CA MET A 382 -35.47 8.98 36.31
C MET A 382 -34.93 9.46 37.67
N ILE A 383 -33.75 10.08 37.70
CA ILE A 383 -33.18 10.68 38.92
C ILE A 383 -34.07 11.81 39.44
N SER A 384 -34.58 12.66 38.55
CA SER A 384 -35.51 13.73 38.91
C SER A 384 -36.80 13.17 39.54
N ASP A 385 -37.40 12.16 38.92
CA ASP A 385 -38.63 11.53 39.40
C ASP A 385 -38.43 10.86 40.77
N LEU A 386 -37.35 10.09 40.94
CA LEU A 386 -36.99 9.47 42.21
C LEU A 386 -36.70 10.52 43.29
N SER A 387 -36.05 11.63 42.93
CA SER A 387 -35.78 12.73 43.87
C SER A 387 -37.08 13.40 44.33
N ALA A 388 -38.04 13.60 43.42
CA ALA A 388 -39.37 14.12 43.74
C ALA A 388 -40.15 13.15 44.65
N GLN A 389 -40.11 11.85 44.35
CA GLN A 389 -40.75 10.82 45.18
C GLN A 389 -40.13 10.77 46.58
N ARG A 390 -38.80 10.84 46.67
CA ARG A 390 -38.09 10.89 47.96
C ARG A 390 -38.50 12.12 48.78
N ALA A 391 -38.65 13.28 48.13
CA ALA A 391 -39.09 14.49 48.81
C ALA A 391 -40.51 14.34 49.40
N ARG A 392 -41.44 13.73 48.65
CA ARG A 392 -42.80 13.45 49.14
C ARG A 392 -42.81 12.51 50.35
N LEU A 393 -42.13 11.37 50.24
CA LEU A 393 -42.02 10.40 51.34
C LEU A 393 -41.35 11.01 52.59
N GLN A 394 -40.40 11.91 52.39
CA GLN A 394 -39.75 12.60 53.50
C GLN A 394 -40.68 13.60 54.21
N THR A 395 -41.58 14.24 53.48
CA THR A 395 -42.65 15.08 54.07
C THR A 395 -43.64 14.22 54.86
N GLU A 396 -44.16 13.14 54.27
CA GLU A 396 -45.08 12.20 54.94
C GLU A 396 -44.46 11.61 56.22
N SER A 397 -43.19 11.19 56.15
CA SER A 397 -42.47 10.70 57.32
C SER A 397 -42.35 11.77 58.42
N GLY A 398 -42.22 13.05 58.06
CA GLY A 398 -42.21 14.14 59.02
C GLY A 398 -43.57 14.35 59.68
N GLU A 399 -44.66 14.24 58.92
CA GLU A 399 -46.02 14.31 59.44
C GLU A 399 -46.34 13.17 60.40
N TYR A 400 -45.97 11.93 60.05
CA TYR A 400 -46.14 10.79 60.95
C TYR A 400 -45.32 10.91 62.24
N ALA A 401 -44.08 11.43 62.16
CA ALA A 401 -43.28 11.71 63.35
C ALA A 401 -43.97 12.73 64.26
N ARG A 402 -44.53 13.80 63.69
CA ARG A 402 -45.30 14.80 64.45
C ARG A 402 -46.54 14.19 65.12
N GLN A 403 -47.28 13.35 64.39
CA GLN A 403 -48.43 12.64 64.95
C GLN A 403 -48.04 11.70 66.10
N ALA A 404 -46.90 11.01 65.98
CA ALA A 404 -46.38 10.16 67.05
C ALA A 404 -46.05 10.97 68.31
N GLU A 405 -45.36 12.11 68.17
CA GLU A 405 -45.07 13.00 69.30
C GLU A 405 -46.35 13.53 69.97
N GLU A 406 -47.37 13.90 69.20
CA GLU A 406 -48.68 14.32 69.73
C GLU A 406 -49.35 13.19 70.54
N LYS A 407 -49.30 11.95 70.04
CA LYS A 407 -49.85 10.77 70.73
C LYS A 407 -49.06 10.43 71.99
N ASP A 408 -47.74 10.47 71.96
CA ASP A 408 -46.90 10.24 73.15
C ASP A 408 -47.13 11.31 74.22
N GLY A 409 -47.35 12.57 73.81
CA GLY A 409 -47.76 13.65 74.69
C GLY A 409 -49.10 13.36 75.37
N LEU A 410 -50.09 12.88 74.61
CA LEU A 410 -51.40 12.48 75.13
C LEU A 410 -51.29 11.29 76.10
N ILE A 411 -50.51 10.26 75.76
CA ILE A 411 -50.25 9.11 76.63
C ILE A 411 -49.62 9.59 77.95
N SER A 412 -48.65 10.50 77.88
CA SER A 412 -47.99 11.06 79.06
C SER A 412 -48.95 11.86 79.95
N GLN A 413 -49.90 12.59 79.36
CA GLN A 413 -50.96 13.28 80.10
C GLN A 413 -51.91 12.29 80.78
N LEU A 414 -52.41 11.30 80.02
CA LEU A 414 -53.31 10.27 80.54
C LEU A 414 -52.66 9.43 81.64
N SER A 415 -51.38 9.10 81.51
CA SER A 415 -50.63 8.36 82.53
C SER A 415 -50.50 9.15 83.83
N ARG A 416 -50.24 10.47 83.75
CA ARG A 416 -50.24 11.35 84.93
C ARG A 416 -51.61 11.43 85.58
N GLY A 417 -52.68 11.58 84.78
CA GLY A 417 -54.05 11.56 85.27
C GLY A 417 -54.41 10.24 85.98
N LYS A 418 -54.03 9.10 85.38
CA LYS A 418 -54.21 7.78 85.98
C LYS A 418 -53.53 7.67 87.35
N GLN A 419 -52.28 8.12 87.47
CA GLN A 419 -51.56 8.12 88.75
C GLN A 419 -52.26 8.99 89.80
N ALA A 420 -52.69 10.20 89.43
CA ALA A 420 -53.42 11.09 90.33
C ALA A 420 -54.73 10.46 90.84
N PHE A 421 -55.52 9.85 89.95
CA PHE A 421 -56.74 9.14 90.36
C PHE A 421 -56.45 7.90 91.20
N THR A 422 -55.36 7.18 90.93
CA THR A 422 -54.94 6.03 91.74
C THR A 422 -54.62 6.46 93.17
N GLN A 423 -53.85 7.55 93.33
CA GLN A 423 -53.56 8.14 94.64
C GLN A 423 -54.83 8.60 95.36
N GLN A 424 -55.78 9.20 94.64
CA GLN A 424 -57.05 9.63 95.22
C GLN A 424 -57.89 8.44 95.70
N ILE A 425 -57.89 7.33 94.96
CA ILE A 425 -58.55 6.08 95.37
C ILE A 425 -57.86 5.49 96.61
N GLU A 426 -56.53 5.48 96.67
CA GLU A 426 -55.79 5.00 97.85
C GLU A 426 -56.08 5.86 99.09
N GLU A 427 -56.14 7.19 98.95
CA GLU A 427 -56.50 8.09 100.04
C GLU A 427 -57.94 7.85 100.53
N LEU A 428 -58.91 7.70 99.62
CA LEU A 428 -60.29 7.39 99.97
C LEU A 428 -60.42 6.02 100.64
N LYS A 429 -59.65 5.01 100.19
CA LYS A 429 -59.59 3.71 100.86
C LYS A 429 -59.03 3.83 102.28
N ARG A 430 -57.98 4.63 102.48
CA ARG A 430 -57.41 4.89 103.80
C ARG A 430 -58.42 5.57 104.72
N GLN A 431 -59.14 6.58 104.23
CA GLN A 431 -60.21 7.25 104.99
C GLN A 431 -61.32 6.27 105.37
N LEU A 432 -61.72 5.37 104.46
CA LEU A 432 -62.70 4.34 104.74
C LEU A 432 -62.21 3.32 105.80
N GLU A 433 -60.92 2.94 105.74
CA GLU A 433 -60.31 2.08 106.75
C GLU A 433 -60.20 2.76 108.13
N GLU A 434 -60.02 4.09 108.16
CA GLU A 434 -60.03 4.89 109.39
C GLU A 434 -61.44 5.04 109.98
N GLU A 435 -62.50 5.07 109.17
CA GLU A 435 -63.91 5.12 109.64
C GLU A 435 -64.47 3.77 110.13
N ILE A 436 -63.85 2.65 109.76
CA ILE A 436 -64.29 1.29 110.15
C ILE A 436 -63.65 0.83 111.49
N LYS A 437 -62.65 1.56 112.00
CA LYS A 437 -62.04 1.36 113.34
C LYS A 437 -62.76 2.15 114.42
#